data_AF-A0A099W8P5-F1
#
_entry.id   AF-A0A099W8P5-F1
#
_cell.length_a   1.000
_cell.length_b   1.000
_cell.length_c   1.000
_cell.angle_alpha   90.00
_cell.angle_beta   90.00
_cell.angle_gamma   90.00
#
_symmetry.space_group_name_H-M   'P 1'
#
loop_
_entity.id
_entity.type
_entity.pdbx_description
1 polymer ?
#
loop_
_entity_poly.entity_id
_entity_poly.type
_entity_poly.pdbx_seq_one_letter_code
_entity_poly.pdbx_strand_id
1 'polypeptide(L)'
;MSFDATNIFLLIMIAGAFLFSFYDGVVLHFWKGKTVRSIPLRSRGKWDGYIFVGLITLLFISNAFLRHGPTSTSVLLAILGVLFFYICFIRKGRIIFKEHGFFYALLFFEYKKMERINLSEDGVLVIETGRQRLLLFARNEQDLADMLQIFTERS
;
A
#
# COMPACT_ATOMS: atom_id res chain seq x y z
N MET A 1 15.53 26.24 -13.10
CA MET A 1 15.71 25.10 -12.19
C MET A 1 17.17 24.71 -12.25
N SER A 2 17.94 24.81 -11.16
CA SER A 2 19.30 24.25 -11.13
C SER A 2 19.16 22.73 -11.15
N PHE A 3 19.73 22.06 -12.15
CA PHE A 3 19.74 20.60 -12.26
C PHE A 3 20.86 20.01 -11.41
N ASP A 4 20.73 20.16 -10.10
CA ASP A 4 21.59 19.48 -9.14
C ASP A 4 21.18 18.01 -9.01
N ALA A 5 22.15 17.13 -8.76
CA ALA A 5 21.92 15.69 -8.60
C ALA A 5 20.81 15.39 -7.57
N THR A 6 20.72 16.19 -6.51
CA THR A 6 19.66 16.12 -5.49
C THR A 6 18.26 16.39 -6.08
N ASN A 7 18.12 17.41 -6.93
CA ASN A 7 16.83 17.75 -7.53
C ASN A 7 16.37 16.66 -8.49
N ILE A 8 17.29 16.09 -9.27
CA ILE A 8 16.99 14.96 -10.17
C ILE A 8 16.54 13.75 -9.35
N PHE A 9 17.24 13.42 -8.27
CA PHE A 9 16.86 12.32 -7.39
C PHE A 9 15.46 12.53 -6.78
N LEU A 10 15.17 13.74 -6.28
CA LEU A 10 13.86 14.09 -5.74
C LEU A 10 12.76 14.00 -6.80
N LEU A 11 13.01 14.43 -8.05
CA LEU A 11 12.06 14.30 -9.15
C LEU A 11 11.74 12.83 -9.46
N ILE A 12 12.75 11.96 -9.51
CA ILE A 12 12.56 10.52 -9.73
C ILE A 12 11.73 9.92 -8.59
N MET A 13 12.03 10.28 -7.34
CA MET A 13 11.26 9.83 -6.17
C MET A 13 9.80 10.28 -6.23
N ILE A 14 9.55 11.54 -6.58
CA ILE A 14 8.19 12.10 -6.74
C ILE A 14 7.45 11.34 -7.86
N ALA A 15 8.10 11.15 -9.02
CA ALA A 15 7.51 10.43 -10.14
C ALA A 15 7.16 8.99 -9.76
N GLY A 16 8.05 8.28 -9.08
CA GLY A 16 7.80 6.92 -8.59
C GLY A 16 6.65 6.86 -7.58
N ALA A 17 6.60 7.78 -6.61
CA ALA A 17 5.52 7.87 -5.63
C ALA A 17 4.17 8.18 -6.29
N PHE A 18 4.17 9.06 -7.30
CA PHE A 18 2.97 9.39 -8.06
C PHE A 18 2.47 8.20 -8.89
N LEU A 19 3.37 7.52 -9.60
CA LEU A 19 3.06 6.34 -10.40
C LEU A 19 2.54 5.21 -9.51
N PHE A 20 3.13 5.02 -8.34
CA PHE A 20 2.64 4.09 -7.32
C PHE A 20 1.24 4.44 -6.83
N SER A 21 0.99 5.72 -6.50
CA SER A 21 -0.34 6.18 -6.08
C SER A 21 -1.40 6.00 -7.17
N PHE A 22 -1.01 6.22 -8.44
CA PHE A 22 -1.88 6.01 -9.59
C PHE A 22 -2.15 4.52 -9.82
N TYR A 23 -1.14 3.67 -9.67
CA TYR A 23 -1.27 2.22 -9.78
C TYR A 23 -2.24 1.66 -8.73
N ASP A 24 -2.12 2.12 -7.48
CA ASP A 24 -3.00 1.71 -6.37
C ASP A 24 -4.46 2.14 -6.58
N GLY A 25 -4.69 3.39 -7.00
CA GLY A 25 -6.04 3.94 -7.14
C GLY A 25 -6.77 3.55 -8.43
N VAL A 26 -6.05 3.46 -9.55
CA VAL A 26 -6.63 3.28 -10.89
C VAL A 26 -6.34 1.91 -11.44
N VAL A 27 -5.06 1.51 -11.48
CA VAL A 27 -4.68 0.25 -12.15
C VAL A 27 -5.28 -0.94 -11.42
N LEU A 28 -5.18 -1.01 -10.09
CA LEU A 28 -5.80 -2.09 -9.30
C LEU A 28 -7.33 -2.15 -9.43
N HIS A 29 -7.99 -1.02 -9.71
CA HIS A 29 -9.43 -1.01 -9.92
C HIS A 29 -9.81 -1.57 -11.30
N PHE A 30 -9.06 -1.22 -12.35
CA PHE A 30 -9.32 -1.62 -13.73
C PHE A 30 -8.67 -2.96 -14.13
N TRP A 31 -7.60 -3.39 -13.48
CA TRP A 31 -6.90 -4.64 -13.82
C TRP A 31 -7.70 -5.87 -13.36
N LYS A 32 -7.83 -6.83 -14.29
CA LYS A 32 -8.45 -8.15 -14.11
C LYS A 32 -9.91 -8.13 -13.62
N GLY A 33 -10.75 -7.36 -14.30
CA GLY A 33 -12.21 -7.54 -14.28
C GLY A 33 -12.94 -6.80 -13.16
N LYS A 34 -14.23 -7.10 -12.96
CA LYS A 34 -15.10 -6.40 -12.00
C LYS A 34 -14.66 -6.69 -10.56
N THR A 35 -14.58 -5.63 -9.76
CA THR A 35 -14.34 -5.72 -8.32
C THR A 35 -15.60 -6.23 -7.65
N VAL A 36 -15.55 -7.43 -7.06
CA VAL A 36 -16.71 -8.03 -6.39
C VAL A 36 -16.86 -7.42 -5.01
N ARG A 37 -15.78 -7.40 -4.21
CA ARG A 37 -15.72 -6.71 -2.92
C ARG A 37 -14.29 -6.33 -2.54
N SER A 38 -14.16 -5.20 -1.83
CA SER A 38 -12.90 -4.72 -1.28
C SER A 38 -12.97 -4.71 0.24
N ILE A 39 -12.18 -5.54 0.93
CA ILE A 39 -12.16 -5.58 2.40
C ILE A 39 -10.87 -4.90 2.91
N PRO A 40 -10.97 -3.91 3.80
CA PRO A 40 -9.79 -3.26 4.37
C PRO A 40 -9.07 -4.18 5.35
N LEU A 41 -7.78 -4.44 5.11
CA LEU A 41 -6.93 -5.22 6.02
C LEU A 41 -6.56 -4.42 7.28
N ARG A 42 -6.29 -5.13 8.37
CA ARG A 42 -5.66 -4.55 9.56
C ARG A 42 -4.23 -4.15 9.22
N SER A 43 -3.99 -2.85 9.05
CA SER A 43 -2.66 -2.26 8.89
C SER A 43 -1.83 -2.54 10.15
N ARG A 44 -0.89 -3.49 10.10
CA ARG A 44 0.17 -3.66 11.09
C ARG A 44 1.40 -2.84 10.65
N GLY A 45 1.99 -2.09 11.57
CA GLY A 45 3.29 -1.43 11.37
C GLY A 45 3.28 -0.03 10.77
N LYS A 46 2.44 0.90 11.25
CA LYS A 46 2.47 2.31 10.80
C LYS A 46 3.71 3.09 11.27
N TRP A 47 4.46 2.56 12.23
CA TRP A 47 5.63 3.20 12.84
C TRP A 47 6.68 3.62 11.82
N ASP A 48 6.94 2.77 10.82
CA ASP A 48 7.90 3.06 9.76
C ASP A 48 7.48 4.30 8.91
N GLY A 49 6.18 4.42 8.63
CA GLY A 49 5.63 5.59 7.92
C GLY A 49 5.81 6.91 8.70
N TYR A 50 5.66 6.89 10.03
CA TYR A 50 5.91 8.06 10.87
C TYR A 50 7.38 8.49 10.83
N ILE A 51 8.30 7.52 10.89
CA ILE A 51 9.75 7.79 10.83
C ILE A 51 10.10 8.42 9.47
N PHE A 52 9.56 7.87 8.37
CA PHE A 52 9.85 8.37 7.04
C PHE A 52 9.34 9.80 6.82
N VAL A 53 8.11 10.10 7.25
CA VAL A 53 7.55 11.46 7.18
C VAL A 53 8.33 12.42 8.08
N GLY A 54 8.73 11.98 9.28
CA GLY A 54 9.59 12.75 10.17
C GLY A 54 10.93 13.10 9.53
N LEU A 55 11.56 12.14 8.84
CA LEU A 55 12.84 12.35 8.14
C LEU A 55 12.71 13.36 6.99
N ILE A 56 11.67 13.26 6.16
CA ILE A 56 11.43 14.24 5.09
C ILE A 56 11.20 15.64 5.67
N THR A 57 10.45 15.74 6.77
CA THR A 57 10.19 17.02 7.45
C THR A 57 11.48 17.61 8.00
N LEU A 58 12.33 16.79 8.62
CA LEU A 58 13.65 17.22 9.11
C LEU A 58 14.55 17.70 7.97
N LEU A 59 14.57 16.99 6.85
CA LEU A 59 15.32 17.38 5.65
C LEU A 59 14.80 18.71 5.08
N PHE A 60 13.48 18.90 5.05
CA PHE A 60 12.87 20.15 4.62
C PHE A 60 13.29 21.31 5.52
N ILE A 61 13.17 21.17 6.85
CA ILE A 61 13.54 22.22 7.80
C ILE A 61 15.04 22.54 7.69
N SER A 62 15.89 21.51 7.60
CA SER A 62 17.33 21.68 7.46
C SER A 62 17.71 22.43 6.19
N ASN A 63 17.11 22.06 5.06
CA ASN A 63 17.39 22.72 3.78
C ASN A 63 16.83 24.15 3.74
N ALA A 64 15.62 24.38 4.26
CA ALA A 64 14.93 25.67 4.17
C ALA A 64 15.44 26.70 5.19
N PHE A 65 15.67 26.30 6.44
CA PHE A 65 15.94 27.24 7.54
C PHE A 65 17.38 27.21 8.05
N LEU A 66 18.02 26.03 8.10
CA LEU A 66 19.38 25.93 8.66
C LEU A 66 20.44 26.26 7.60
N ARG A 67 20.32 25.68 6.40
CA ARG A 67 21.32 25.77 5.35
C ARG A 67 21.07 26.85 4.31
N HIS A 68 19.91 27.53 4.37
CA HIS A 68 19.46 28.49 3.34
C HIS A 68 19.68 27.92 1.92
N GLY A 69 19.34 26.64 1.76
CA GLY A 69 19.56 25.91 0.53
C GLY A 69 18.66 26.40 -0.61
N PRO A 70 18.87 25.91 -1.83
CA PRO A 70 18.08 26.31 -2.99
C PRO A 70 16.58 26.13 -2.74
N THR A 71 15.80 27.17 -3.04
CA THR A 71 14.33 27.15 -2.87
C THR A 71 13.68 26.02 -3.67
N SER A 72 14.27 25.64 -4.82
CA SER A 72 13.80 24.52 -5.63
C SER A 72 13.79 23.20 -4.83
N THR A 73 14.87 22.91 -4.10
CA THR A 73 15.00 21.67 -3.32
C THR A 73 13.97 21.61 -2.20
N SER A 74 13.72 22.74 -1.53
CA SER A 74 12.69 22.84 -0.49
C SER A 74 11.28 22.59 -1.04
N VAL A 75 10.96 23.13 -2.23
CA VAL A 75 9.66 22.88 -2.89
C VAL A 75 9.50 21.40 -3.25
N LEU A 76 10.53 20.77 -3.79
CA LEU A 76 10.50 19.33 -4.12
C LEU A 76 10.34 18.47 -2.86
N LEU A 77 11.06 18.79 -1.78
CA LEU A 77 10.92 18.10 -0.49
C LEU A 77 9.50 18.26 0.09
N ALA A 78 8.90 19.44 -0.04
CA ALA A 78 7.52 19.68 0.41
C ALA A 78 6.52 18.82 -0.39
N ILE A 79 6.64 18.79 -1.73
CA ILE A 79 5.79 17.95 -2.59
C ILE A 79 5.95 16.46 -2.22
N LEU A 80 7.20 16.01 -2.07
CA LEU A 80 7.49 14.63 -1.68
C LEU A 80 6.91 14.30 -0.30
N GLY A 81 7.02 15.21 0.66
CA GLY A 81 6.45 15.07 2.00
C GLY A 81 4.94 14.93 1.99
N VAL A 82 4.22 15.75 1.21
CA VAL A 82 2.76 15.64 1.05
C VAL A 82 2.35 14.31 0.41
N LEU A 83 3.06 13.87 -0.64
CA LEU A 83 2.82 12.57 -1.27
C LEU A 83 3.04 11.41 -0.32
N PHE A 84 4.14 11.39 0.43
CA PHE A 84 4.41 10.34 1.40
C PHE A 84 3.45 10.37 2.58
N PHE A 85 3.05 11.55 3.04
CA PHE A 85 1.99 11.69 4.04
C PHE A 85 0.69 11.03 3.56
N TYR A 86 0.29 11.29 2.31
CA TYR A 86 -0.86 10.62 1.70
C TYR A 86 -0.68 9.09 1.66
N ILE A 87 0.46 8.59 1.18
CA ILE A 87 0.73 7.16 1.04
C ILE A 87 0.78 6.44 2.40
N CYS A 88 1.32 7.07 3.44
CA CYS A 88 1.49 6.43 4.75
C CYS A 88 0.23 6.52 5.63
N PHE A 89 -0.49 7.64 5.59
CA PHE A 89 -1.62 7.90 6.50
C PHE A 89 -2.98 7.62 5.87
N ILE A 90 -3.17 8.04 4.61
CA ILE A 90 -4.45 7.97 3.93
C ILE A 90 -4.62 6.62 3.24
N ARG A 91 -3.56 6.08 2.64
CA ARG A 91 -3.59 4.74 2.05
C ARG A 91 -3.78 3.68 3.13
N LYS A 92 -4.79 2.85 2.96
CA LYS A 92 -5.01 1.65 3.79
C LYS A 92 -4.78 0.43 2.91
N GLY A 93 -4.11 -0.59 3.45
CA GLY A 93 -4.04 -1.89 2.80
C GLY A 93 -5.46 -2.44 2.63
N ARG A 94 -5.84 -2.78 1.40
CA ARG A 94 -7.13 -3.39 1.07
C ARG A 94 -6.88 -4.66 0.29
N ILE A 95 -7.69 -5.68 0.53
CA ILE A 95 -7.80 -6.85 -0.36
C ILE A 95 -8.91 -6.53 -1.35
N ILE A 96 -8.62 -6.69 -2.62
CA ILE A 96 -9.60 -6.52 -3.68
C ILE A 96 -9.91 -7.91 -4.24
N PHE A 97 -11.11 -8.42 -3.95
CA PHE A 97 -11.59 -9.68 -4.52
C PHE A 97 -12.14 -9.43 -5.94
N LYS A 98 -11.68 -10.25 -6.88
CA LYS A 98 -12.10 -10.29 -8.30
C LYS A 98 -12.71 -11.66 -8.60
N GLU A 99 -13.35 -11.82 -9.75
CA GLU A 99 -14.06 -13.06 -10.12
C GLU A 99 -13.17 -14.30 -10.22
N HIS A 100 -11.89 -14.14 -10.56
CA HIS A 100 -10.94 -15.25 -10.77
C HIS A 100 -9.78 -15.29 -9.77
N GLY A 101 -9.75 -14.38 -8.80
CA GLY A 101 -8.69 -14.28 -7.82
C GLY A 101 -8.82 -13.05 -6.93
N PHE A 102 -7.81 -12.75 -6.12
CA PHE A 102 -7.77 -11.55 -5.31
C PHE A 102 -6.43 -10.83 -5.43
N PHE A 103 -6.45 -9.52 -5.23
CA PHE A 103 -5.25 -8.71 -5.06
C PHE A 103 -4.95 -8.53 -3.57
N TYR A 104 -3.73 -8.91 -3.16
CA TYR A 104 -3.17 -8.67 -1.84
C TYR A 104 -1.81 -8.00 -1.99
N ALA A 105 -1.61 -6.84 -1.34
CA ALA A 105 -0.34 -6.12 -1.35
C ALA A 105 0.26 -5.91 -2.77
N LEU A 106 -0.58 -5.48 -3.73
CA LEU A 106 -0.26 -5.30 -5.16
C LEU A 106 -0.02 -6.59 -5.98
N LEU A 107 -0.04 -7.77 -5.35
CA LEU A 107 0.13 -9.06 -6.02
C LEU A 107 -1.23 -9.73 -6.29
N PHE A 108 -1.39 -10.33 -7.47
CA PHE A 108 -2.59 -11.07 -7.84
C PHE A 108 -2.43 -12.56 -7.54
N PHE A 109 -3.39 -13.12 -6.81
CA PHE A 109 -3.45 -14.54 -6.48
C PHE A 109 -4.72 -15.16 -7.06
N GLU A 110 -4.57 -16.28 -7.78
CA GLU A 110 -5.69 -17.01 -8.42
C GLU A 110 -6.29 -18.04 -7.46
N TYR A 111 -7.62 -18.16 -7.42
CA TYR A 111 -8.32 -19.13 -6.56
C TYR A 111 -7.90 -20.58 -6.83
N LYS A 112 -7.63 -20.92 -8.11
CA LYS A 112 -7.24 -22.28 -8.53
C LYS A 112 -5.92 -22.79 -7.93
N LYS A 113 -5.10 -21.93 -7.31
CA LYS A 113 -3.80 -22.28 -6.74
C LYS A 113 -3.82 -22.37 -5.20
N MET A 114 -5.00 -22.26 -4.59
CA MET A 114 -5.18 -22.31 -3.14
C MET A 114 -5.35 -23.76 -2.71
N GLU A 115 -4.43 -24.27 -1.90
CA GLU A 115 -4.44 -25.67 -1.46
C GLU A 115 -5.10 -25.82 -0.09
N ARG A 116 -4.93 -24.83 0.81
CA ARG A 116 -5.53 -24.86 2.16
C ARG A 116 -5.95 -23.48 2.62
N ILE A 117 -7.14 -23.40 3.20
CA ILE A 117 -7.65 -22.23 3.92
C ILE A 117 -7.78 -22.65 5.38
N ASN A 118 -6.92 -22.12 6.25
CA ASN A 118 -6.95 -22.38 7.69
C ASN A 118 -7.39 -21.13 8.44
N LEU A 119 -8.28 -21.35 9.42
CA LEU A 119 -8.66 -20.32 10.37
C LEU A 119 -7.74 -20.45 11.59
N SER A 120 -6.95 -19.42 11.87
CA SER A 120 -6.17 -19.36 13.11
C SER A 120 -7.06 -18.86 14.24
N GLU A 121 -6.91 -19.44 15.44
CA GLU A 121 -7.65 -19.09 16.66
C GLU A 121 -7.57 -17.60 17.03
N ASP A 122 -6.55 -16.88 16.52
CA ASP A 122 -6.38 -15.42 16.68
C ASP A 122 -7.19 -14.56 15.69
N GLY A 123 -8.12 -15.14 14.92
CA GLY A 123 -8.93 -14.42 13.92
C GLY A 123 -8.15 -14.06 12.64
N VAL A 124 -7.14 -14.86 12.30
CA VAL A 124 -6.31 -14.69 11.11
C VAL A 124 -6.67 -15.77 10.09
N LEU A 125 -7.05 -15.36 8.88
CA LEU A 125 -7.31 -16.29 7.78
C LEU A 125 -5.97 -16.58 7.08
N VAL A 126 -5.49 -17.81 7.17
CA VAL A 126 -4.25 -18.24 6.54
C VAL A 126 -4.57 -18.99 5.26
N ILE A 127 -4.21 -18.42 4.11
CA ILE A 127 -4.35 -19.07 2.81
C ILE A 127 -2.98 -19.59 2.40
N GLU A 128 -2.85 -20.90 2.34
CA GLU A 128 -1.66 -21.55 1.77
C GLU A 128 -1.88 -21.69 0.26
N THR A 129 -1.25 -20.80 -0.50
CA THR A 129 -0.95 -21.07 -1.90
C THR A 129 0.33 -21.90 -1.91
N GLY A 130 0.43 -22.97 -2.70
CA GLY A 130 1.57 -23.93 -2.69
C GLY A 130 2.99 -23.32 -2.79
N ARG A 131 3.13 -22.00 -2.98
CA ARG A 131 4.38 -21.25 -2.95
C ARG A 131 4.60 -20.39 -1.69
N GLN A 132 3.55 -19.86 -1.05
CA GLN A 132 3.64 -18.92 0.09
C GLN A 132 2.37 -18.93 0.97
N ARG A 133 2.55 -18.74 2.28
CA ARG A 133 1.45 -18.55 3.25
C ARG A 133 1.01 -17.09 3.25
N LEU A 134 -0.23 -16.82 2.84
CA LEU A 134 -0.85 -15.50 2.95
C LEU A 134 -1.61 -15.39 4.27
N LEU A 135 -1.16 -14.51 5.16
CA LEU A 135 -1.81 -14.21 6.43
C LEU A 135 -2.75 -13.01 6.24
N LEU A 136 -4.05 -13.26 6.11
CA LEU A 136 -5.06 -12.22 6.01
C LEU A 136 -5.59 -11.92 7.41
N PHE A 137 -5.18 -10.78 7.95
CA PHE A 137 -5.66 -10.30 9.23
C PHE A 137 -7.00 -9.58 9.04
N ALA A 138 -8.09 -10.26 9.37
CA ALA A 138 -9.42 -9.65 9.38
C ALA A 138 -9.43 -8.48 10.38
N ARG A 139 -10.07 -7.38 10.00
CA ARG A 139 -10.16 -6.18 10.85
C ARG A 139 -11.28 -6.32 11.89
N ASN A 140 -12.27 -7.15 11.62
CA ASN A 140 -13.43 -7.40 12.47
C ASN A 140 -13.93 -8.84 12.28
N GLU A 141 -14.68 -9.39 13.25
CA GLU A 141 -15.26 -10.74 13.17
C GLU A 141 -16.28 -10.86 12.02
N GLN A 142 -17.00 -9.78 11.72
CA GLN A 142 -17.91 -9.69 10.56
C GLN A 142 -17.15 -9.72 9.22
N ASP A 143 -16.01 -9.03 9.12
CA ASP A 143 -15.15 -9.07 7.92
C ASP A 143 -14.55 -10.47 7.71
N LEU A 144 -14.30 -11.21 8.80
CA LEU A 144 -13.82 -12.59 8.75
C LEU A 144 -14.90 -13.55 8.20
N ALA A 145 -16.15 -13.39 8.67
CA ALA A 145 -17.29 -14.17 8.18
C ALA A 145 -17.56 -13.92 6.69
N ASP A 146 -17.53 -12.66 6.25
CA ASP A 146 -17.69 -12.27 4.84
C ASP A 146 -16.57 -12.87 3.97
N MET A 147 -15.31 -12.87 4.44
CA MET A 147 -14.21 -13.52 3.73
C MET A 147 -14.44 -15.02 3.60
N LEU A 148 -14.77 -15.70 4.70
CA LEU A 148 -15.04 -17.15 4.71
C LEU A 148 -16.15 -17.53 3.72
N GLN A 149 -17.26 -16.79 3.72
CA GLN A 149 -18.37 -17.05 2.81
C GLN A 149 -17.96 -16.92 1.33
N ILE A 150 -17.19 -15.88 0.99
CA ILE A 150 -16.67 -15.69 -0.37
C ILE A 150 -15.76 -16.85 -0.78
N PHE A 151 -14.93 -17.36 0.13
CA PHE A 151 -14.06 -18.49 -0.15
C PHE A 151 -14.84 -19.80 -0.30
N THR A 152 -15.81 -20.10 0.56
CA THR A 152 -16.61 -21.33 0.49
C THR A 152 -17.53 -21.37 -0.73
N GLU A 153 -18.05 -20.22 -1.18
CA GLU A 153 -18.93 -20.15 -2.35
C GLU A 153 -18.17 -20.22 -3.69
N ARG A 154 -16.84 -20.04 -3.66
CA ARG A 154 -16.00 -19.89 -4.87
C ARG A 154 -14.78 -20.82 -4.93
N SER A 155 -14.47 -21.59 -3.88
CA SER A 155 -13.48 -22.69 -3.91
C SER A 155 -14.09 -23.96 -4.46
#